data_AF-A0A2V5VWN4-F1
#
_entry.id   AF-A0A2V5VWN4-F1
#
_cell.length_a   1.000
_cell.length_b   1.000
_cell.length_c   1.000
_cell.angle_alpha   90.00
_cell.angle_beta   90.00
_cell.angle_gamma   90.00
#
_symmetry.space_group_name_H-M   'P 1'
#
loop_
_entity.id
_entity.type
_entity.pdbx_description
1 polymer ?
#
loop_
_entity_poly.entity_id
_entity_poly.type
_entity_poly.pdbx_seq_one_letter_code
_entity_poly.pdbx_strand_id
1 'polypeptide(L)'
;MRQLDQLDLKQSENRYETQRQASPQQNAQQREQLQVLNRLKELAQRQQDLNERIKELQTALQEAKTEAEREEFRRRLKRLREEEREMLADVDELRQRMERSENQSRLSDARQQLDKTRSDVQRAAEALDNESVPQALSSGTRAQRELQQLSDDFRKKTSSQFADQMRQMRSDARQLAQKQEELAKQLDALADAKRKTLNDSDERKELAAQWARQKSGLTNLFNEMRGVSEQSETAEPLLSKQLYDTLRQSNQDELNKSLDFSSELVQRGFLSQAGQFEQRVRRNIDEIKRGVEKAAESVLGNDVDALRLAKRELETLSQQLEKEIAQNDTNAAPAGTLASADASTPPRHGPDTPENTERASAPAAGDEANSASHRSAPRNLAEQHERALNSQSQNDGRQPGASAPQEGESQNSQNGQAPSSEAASNTSRDQAGRRNGGAGNARRNFYEGGAAGGAEGGGYAGGVFRPLTGDDFVDWSDRLRDVEEMLDRPELRTEVARIRDRARAVRLEYKRLGQKPDWAVVRLQIATPLAEVRSRLGEELARRESNEAVVPLDRDPVPTKFSELVRRYYEQLGKSE
;
A
#
# COMPACT_ATOMS: atom_id res chain seq x y z
N MET A 1 36.73 -16.18 16.55
CA MET A 1 35.63 -16.13 17.55
C MET A 1 35.85 -14.87 18.36
N ARG A 2 36.08 -14.87 19.69
CA ARG A 2 36.05 -13.72 20.65
C ARG A 2 36.21 -12.27 20.16
N GLN A 3 37.05 -11.99 19.16
CA GLN A 3 37.17 -10.65 18.53
C GLN A 3 36.00 -10.29 17.58
N LEU A 4 35.40 -11.25 16.85
CA LEU A 4 34.18 -11.02 16.06
C LEU A 4 33.00 -10.75 17.00
N ASP A 5 32.83 -11.58 18.03
CA ASP A 5 31.71 -11.45 18.99
C ASP A 5 31.72 -10.09 19.69
N GLN A 6 32.92 -9.54 19.93
CA GLN A 6 33.14 -8.21 20.51
C GLN A 6 33.04 -7.07 19.49
N LEU A 7 33.14 -7.35 18.18
CA LEU A 7 32.81 -6.40 17.11
C LEU A 7 31.30 -6.33 16.89
N ASP A 8 30.60 -7.46 16.87
CA ASP A 8 29.12 -7.52 16.79
C ASP A 8 28.45 -6.92 18.03
N LEU A 9 29.02 -7.12 19.23
CA LEU A 9 28.54 -6.44 20.44
C LEU A 9 28.60 -4.92 20.25
N LYS A 10 29.76 -4.40 19.81
CA LYS A 10 29.93 -2.97 19.56
C LYS A 10 29.07 -2.44 18.42
N GLN A 11 28.88 -3.20 17.33
CA GLN A 11 28.00 -2.78 16.24
C GLN A 11 26.53 -2.77 16.66
N SER A 12 26.09 -3.70 17.51
CA SER A 12 24.72 -3.69 18.04
C SER A 12 24.53 -2.58 19.07
N GLU A 13 25.44 -2.41 20.03
CA GLU A 13 25.42 -1.30 21.01
C GLU A 13 25.41 0.08 20.31
N ASN A 14 26.31 0.34 19.36
CA ASN A 14 26.32 1.60 18.62
C ASN A 14 25.04 1.82 17.80
N ARG A 15 24.43 0.75 17.25
CA ARG A 15 23.15 0.83 16.54
C ARG A 15 22.02 1.22 17.50
N TYR A 16 21.97 0.64 18.70
CA TYR A 16 20.98 0.98 19.73
C TYR A 16 21.18 2.38 20.32
N GLU A 17 22.42 2.83 20.55
CA GLU A 17 22.69 4.21 21.01
C GLU A 17 22.28 5.23 19.94
N THR A 18 22.59 4.97 18.67
CA THR A 18 22.19 5.83 17.55
C THR A 18 20.66 5.86 17.38
N GLN A 19 19.99 4.70 17.45
CA GLN A 19 18.52 4.64 17.42
C GLN A 19 17.89 5.39 18.59
N ARG A 20 18.34 5.16 19.84
CA ARG A 20 17.81 5.85 21.03
C ARG A 20 17.93 7.37 20.98
N GLN A 21 18.90 7.91 20.25
CA GLN A 21 19.04 9.36 20.05
C GLN A 21 18.15 9.90 18.93
N ALA A 22 17.81 9.09 17.91
CA ALA A 22 16.93 9.47 16.80
C ALA A 22 15.43 9.31 17.13
N SER A 23 15.04 8.24 17.84
CA SER A 23 13.63 7.93 18.15
C SER A 23 12.84 9.04 18.87
N PRO A 24 13.41 9.86 19.79
CA PRO A 24 12.64 10.89 20.48
C PRO A 24 12.08 11.96 19.54
N GLN A 25 12.89 12.44 18.59
CA GLN A 25 12.45 13.45 17.62
C GLN A 25 11.46 12.88 16.59
N GLN A 26 11.64 11.62 16.16
CA GLN A 26 10.69 10.95 15.26
C GLN A 26 9.33 10.74 15.94
N ASN A 27 9.30 10.23 17.18
CA ASN A 27 8.06 10.04 17.94
C ASN A 27 7.31 11.37 18.19
N ALA A 28 8.04 12.47 18.46
CA ALA A 28 7.42 13.79 18.57
C ALA A 28 6.75 14.24 17.26
N GLN A 29 7.46 14.09 16.13
CA GLN A 29 6.94 14.44 14.80
C GLN A 29 5.76 13.57 14.37
N GLN A 30 5.70 12.30 14.78
CA GLN A 30 4.56 11.40 14.54
C GLN A 30 3.34 11.80 15.39
N ARG A 31 3.55 12.17 16.66
CA ARG A 31 2.48 12.68 17.54
C ARG A 31 1.87 14.00 17.02
N GLU A 32 2.69 14.93 16.51
CA GLU A 32 2.17 16.15 15.86
C GLU A 32 1.28 15.82 14.64
N GLN A 33 1.75 14.93 13.74
CA GLN A 33 0.98 14.49 12.56
C GLN A 33 -0.36 13.83 12.93
N LEU A 34 -0.37 12.95 13.93
CA LEU A 34 -1.59 12.28 14.41
C LEU A 34 -2.59 13.27 15.00
N GLN A 35 -2.13 14.23 15.81
CA GLN A 35 -3.02 15.25 16.37
C GLN A 35 -3.56 16.21 15.28
N VAL A 36 -2.80 16.47 14.21
CA VAL A 36 -3.31 17.21 13.03
C VAL A 36 -4.37 16.38 12.29
N LEU A 37 -4.13 15.08 12.06
CA LEU A 37 -5.12 14.16 11.50
C LEU A 37 -6.42 14.12 12.32
N ASN A 38 -6.31 14.10 13.64
CA ASN A 38 -7.48 14.02 14.53
C ASN A 38 -8.32 15.30 14.46
N ARG A 39 -7.69 16.49 14.43
CA ARG A 39 -8.39 17.77 14.25
C ARG A 39 -8.97 17.92 12.84
N LEU A 40 -8.30 17.41 11.81
CA LEU A 40 -8.85 17.32 10.45
C LEU A 40 -10.10 16.44 10.37
N LYS A 41 -10.10 15.27 11.02
CA LYS A 41 -11.28 14.40 11.11
C LYS A 41 -12.43 15.06 11.85
N GLU A 42 -12.15 15.70 12.97
CA GLU A 42 -13.15 16.45 13.75
C GLU A 42 -13.80 17.56 12.92
N LEU A 43 -12.99 18.39 12.24
CA LEU A 43 -13.47 19.46 11.35
C LEU A 43 -14.27 18.91 10.16
N ALA A 44 -13.79 17.83 9.54
CA ALA A 44 -14.50 17.18 8.43
C ALA A 44 -15.89 16.66 8.85
N GLN A 45 -15.99 16.06 10.03
CA GLN A 45 -17.25 15.60 10.60
C GLN A 45 -18.14 16.78 11.01
N ARG A 46 -17.62 17.79 11.72
CA ARG A 46 -18.40 18.96 12.13
C ARG A 46 -18.98 19.72 10.92
N GLN A 47 -18.21 19.86 9.84
CA GLN A 47 -18.73 20.47 8.60
C GLN A 47 -19.78 19.59 7.91
N GLN A 48 -19.68 18.25 7.99
CA GLN A 48 -20.74 17.37 7.52
C GLN A 48 -22.04 17.58 8.33
N ASP A 49 -21.95 17.55 9.65
CA ASP A 49 -23.11 17.77 10.54
C ASP A 49 -23.76 19.15 10.28
N LEU A 50 -22.95 20.19 10.01
CA LEU A 50 -23.42 21.51 9.61
C LEU A 50 -24.11 21.50 8.24
N ASN A 51 -23.51 20.87 7.23
CA ASN A 51 -24.11 20.74 5.89
C ASN A 51 -25.46 20.00 5.94
N GLU A 52 -25.57 18.96 6.77
CA GLU A 52 -26.82 18.21 6.97
C GLU A 52 -27.90 19.11 7.61
N ARG A 53 -27.58 19.83 8.70
CA ARG A 53 -28.51 20.80 9.33
C ARG A 53 -28.91 21.96 8.39
N ILE A 54 -27.99 22.45 7.56
CA ILE A 54 -28.25 23.50 6.56
C ILE A 54 -29.22 22.98 5.49
N LYS A 55 -29.06 21.72 5.05
CA LYS A 55 -29.95 21.05 4.09
C LYS A 55 -31.34 20.77 4.67
N GLU A 56 -31.42 20.34 5.94
CA GLU A 56 -32.70 20.25 6.67
C GLU A 56 -33.41 21.61 6.74
N LEU A 57 -32.68 22.67 7.11
CA LEU A 57 -33.20 24.03 7.17
C LEU A 57 -33.68 24.51 5.79
N GLN A 58 -32.94 24.24 4.71
CA GLN A 58 -33.36 24.56 3.34
C GLN A 58 -34.70 23.89 2.99
N THR A 59 -34.87 22.62 3.38
CA THR A 59 -36.08 21.85 3.08
C THR A 59 -37.26 22.40 3.87
N ALA A 60 -37.10 22.56 5.18
CA ALA A 60 -38.16 23.07 6.07
C ALA A 60 -38.56 24.52 5.75
N LEU A 61 -37.64 25.35 5.25
CA LEU A 61 -37.91 26.72 4.78
C LEU A 61 -38.78 26.76 3.50
N GLN A 62 -38.73 25.71 2.67
CA GLN A 62 -39.64 25.57 1.50
C GLN A 62 -41.05 25.12 1.90
N GLU A 63 -41.19 24.39 3.02
CA GLU A 63 -42.48 23.91 3.52
C GLU A 63 -43.21 24.91 4.43
N ALA A 64 -42.48 25.87 5.00
CA ALA A 64 -42.94 26.90 5.93
C ALA A 64 -44.10 27.77 5.41
N LYS A 65 -45.17 27.92 6.20
CA LYS A 65 -46.39 28.66 5.81
C LYS A 65 -46.80 29.76 6.78
N THR A 66 -46.27 29.76 8.00
CA THR A 66 -46.62 30.70 9.07
C THR A 66 -45.43 31.58 9.49
N GLU A 67 -45.71 32.74 10.08
CA GLU A 67 -44.64 33.62 10.57
C GLU A 67 -43.96 33.09 11.85
N ALA A 68 -44.65 32.23 12.61
CA ALA A 68 -44.08 31.55 13.77
C ALA A 68 -42.98 30.55 13.36
N GLU A 69 -43.21 29.76 12.32
CA GLU A 69 -42.20 28.88 11.73
C GLU A 69 -41.00 29.69 11.20
N ARG A 70 -41.25 30.82 10.51
CA ARG A 70 -40.20 31.73 10.03
C ARG A 70 -39.34 32.32 11.15
N GLU A 71 -39.93 32.69 12.29
CA GLU A 71 -39.16 33.07 13.47
C GLU A 71 -38.29 31.92 13.99
N GLU A 72 -38.78 30.68 14.00
CA GLU A 72 -37.98 29.54 14.41
C GLU A 72 -36.80 29.29 13.46
N PHE A 73 -37.01 29.41 12.14
CA PHE A 73 -35.93 29.31 11.15
C PHE A 73 -34.87 30.41 11.32
N ARG A 74 -35.25 31.66 11.60
CA ARG A 74 -34.28 32.72 11.95
C ARG A 74 -33.45 32.34 13.19
N ARG A 75 -34.05 31.71 14.20
CA ARG A 75 -33.36 31.22 15.42
C ARG A 75 -32.49 29.97 15.18
N ARG A 76 -32.87 29.08 14.26
CA ARG A 76 -32.03 27.95 13.81
C ARG A 76 -30.83 28.45 12.99
N LEU A 77 -31.08 29.32 12.02
CA LEU A 77 -30.06 29.93 11.18
C LEU A 77 -29.04 30.73 11.99
N LYS A 78 -29.48 31.49 13.01
CA LYS A 78 -28.57 32.19 13.93
C LYS A 78 -27.61 31.25 14.68
N ARG A 79 -28.05 30.04 15.04
CA ARG A 79 -27.16 29.03 15.66
C ARG A 79 -26.15 28.50 14.66
N LEU A 80 -26.58 28.11 13.45
CA LEU A 80 -25.69 27.62 12.40
C LEU A 80 -24.61 28.65 12.00
N ARG A 81 -24.96 29.95 11.94
CA ARG A 81 -23.98 31.04 11.72
C ARG A 81 -22.89 31.08 12.79
N GLU A 82 -23.24 30.82 14.05
CA GLU A 82 -22.28 30.84 15.15
C GLU A 82 -21.42 29.57 15.16
N GLU A 83 -22.02 28.40 14.88
CA GLU A 83 -21.30 27.13 14.73
C GLU A 83 -20.31 27.16 13.54
N GLU A 84 -20.66 27.81 12.41
CA GLU A 84 -19.75 28.05 11.28
C GLU A 84 -18.62 29.06 11.59
N ARG A 85 -18.87 30.05 12.46
CA ARG A 85 -17.82 30.97 12.95
C ARG A 85 -16.86 30.29 13.92
N GLU A 86 -17.38 29.41 14.78
CA GLU A 86 -16.57 28.55 15.64
C GLU A 86 -15.71 27.59 14.80
N MET A 87 -16.29 26.99 13.76
CA MET A 87 -15.57 26.17 12.78
C MET A 87 -14.43 26.97 12.11
N LEU A 88 -14.70 28.20 11.66
CA LEU A 88 -13.67 29.07 11.05
C LEU A 88 -12.50 29.35 12.00
N ALA A 89 -12.79 29.55 13.30
CA ALA A 89 -11.76 29.72 14.33
C ALA A 89 -10.96 28.44 14.59
N ASP A 90 -11.62 27.27 14.60
CA ASP A 90 -10.98 25.96 14.74
C ASP A 90 -10.06 25.62 13.54
N VAL A 91 -10.46 26.01 12.32
CA VAL A 91 -9.60 25.95 11.12
C VAL A 91 -8.38 26.86 11.26
N ASP A 92 -8.54 28.07 11.79
CA ASP A 92 -7.44 29.00 12.02
C ASP A 92 -6.48 28.53 13.12
N GLU A 93 -6.97 27.92 14.20
CA GLU A 93 -6.14 27.27 15.22
C GLU A 93 -5.30 26.14 14.61
N LEU A 94 -5.94 25.23 13.87
CA LEU A 94 -5.26 24.13 13.19
C LEU A 94 -4.21 24.65 12.20
N ARG A 95 -4.55 25.67 11.42
CA ARG A 95 -3.62 26.35 10.53
C ARG A 95 -2.43 26.92 11.30
N GLN A 96 -2.66 27.71 12.35
CA GLN A 96 -1.61 28.30 13.20
C GLN A 96 -0.66 27.23 13.75
N ARG A 97 -1.19 26.07 14.14
CA ARG A 97 -0.38 24.93 14.61
C ARG A 97 0.49 24.30 13.52
N MET A 98 0.05 24.29 12.26
CA MET A 98 0.91 23.92 11.13
C MET A 98 1.94 24.99 10.74
N GLU A 99 1.74 26.25 11.15
CA GLU A 99 2.72 27.33 10.91
C GLU A 99 3.93 27.28 11.86
N ARG A 100 3.86 26.49 12.95
CA ARG A 100 4.97 26.24 13.87
C ARG A 100 6.21 25.73 13.12
N SER A 101 7.39 26.19 13.53
CA SER A 101 8.68 25.92 12.85
C SER A 101 8.98 24.44 12.62
N GLU A 102 8.55 23.55 13.51
CA GLU A 102 8.70 22.10 13.41
C GLU A 102 7.89 21.48 12.25
N ASN A 103 6.74 22.10 11.94
CA ASN A 103 5.76 21.64 10.96
C ASN A 103 5.84 22.41 9.62
N GLN A 104 6.28 23.68 9.67
CA GLN A 104 6.21 24.68 8.60
C GLN A 104 6.68 24.18 7.22
N SER A 105 7.84 23.53 7.15
CA SER A 105 8.44 23.06 5.89
C SER A 105 7.88 21.75 5.36
N ARG A 106 7.08 21.02 6.16
CA ARG A 106 6.50 19.71 5.79
C ARG A 106 5.02 19.80 5.45
N LEU A 107 4.32 20.78 6.02
CA LEU A 107 2.88 20.97 5.87
C LEU A 107 2.52 22.18 4.97
N SER A 108 3.43 22.62 4.11
CA SER A 108 3.21 23.71 3.13
C SER A 108 1.95 23.50 2.30
N ASP A 109 1.81 22.30 1.74
CA ASP A 109 0.78 21.99 0.76
C ASP A 109 -0.57 21.78 1.45
N ALA A 110 -0.54 21.21 2.67
CA ALA A 110 -1.69 21.07 3.55
C ALA A 110 -2.22 22.44 4.04
N ARG A 111 -1.33 23.40 4.33
CA ARG A 111 -1.70 24.79 4.64
C ARG A 111 -2.38 25.45 3.44
N GLN A 112 -1.84 25.31 2.23
CA GLN A 112 -2.46 25.84 1.00
C GLN A 112 -3.84 25.22 0.70
N GLN A 113 -4.08 23.98 1.11
CA GLN A 113 -5.41 23.36 1.05
C GLN A 113 -6.33 23.93 2.14
N LEU A 114 -5.88 24.04 3.40
CA LEU A 114 -6.70 24.61 4.47
C LEU A 114 -7.00 26.11 4.30
N ASP A 115 -6.15 26.89 3.64
CA ASP A 115 -6.46 28.28 3.26
C ASP A 115 -7.62 28.37 2.24
N LYS A 116 -7.82 27.36 1.37
CA LYS A 116 -9.00 27.26 0.48
C LYS A 116 -10.24 26.89 1.27
N THR A 117 -10.11 25.92 2.17
CA THR A 117 -11.20 25.46 3.03
C THR A 117 -11.69 26.61 3.89
N ARG A 118 -10.79 27.34 4.54
CA ARG A 118 -11.07 28.59 5.27
C ARG A 118 -11.87 29.58 4.42
N SER A 119 -11.52 29.75 3.15
CA SER A 119 -12.25 30.62 2.22
C SER A 119 -13.66 30.10 1.88
N ASP A 120 -13.87 28.79 1.78
CA ASP A 120 -15.22 28.23 1.55
C ASP A 120 -16.07 28.21 2.83
N VAL A 121 -15.48 28.00 4.02
CA VAL A 121 -16.14 28.17 5.33
C VAL A 121 -16.54 29.63 5.55
N GLN A 122 -15.63 30.59 5.32
CA GLN A 122 -15.96 32.02 5.38
C GLN A 122 -17.13 32.36 4.43
N ARG A 123 -17.11 31.85 3.20
CA ARG A 123 -18.22 32.01 2.24
C ARG A 123 -19.52 31.31 2.70
N ALA A 124 -19.44 30.23 3.48
CA ALA A 124 -20.60 29.59 4.08
C ALA A 124 -21.20 30.47 5.18
N ALA A 125 -20.38 30.93 6.13
CA ALA A 125 -20.80 31.85 7.19
C ALA A 125 -21.41 33.15 6.62
N GLU A 126 -20.75 33.78 5.64
CA GLU A 126 -21.27 34.97 4.94
C GLU A 126 -22.59 34.69 4.20
N ALA A 127 -22.73 33.53 3.56
CA ALA A 127 -23.98 33.15 2.87
C ALA A 127 -25.12 32.88 3.86
N LEU A 128 -24.85 32.25 5.01
CA LEU A 128 -25.85 32.10 6.09
C LEU A 128 -26.23 33.46 6.68
N ASP A 129 -25.27 34.38 6.84
CA ASP A 129 -25.52 35.75 7.33
C ASP A 129 -26.46 36.54 6.41
N ASN A 130 -26.30 36.37 5.09
CA ASN A 130 -27.17 36.92 4.05
C ASN A 130 -28.46 36.09 3.79
N GLU A 131 -28.82 35.16 4.70
CA GLU A 131 -29.99 34.25 4.61
C GLU A 131 -30.02 33.33 3.37
N SER A 132 -28.89 33.20 2.64
CA SER A 132 -28.75 32.41 1.41
C SER A 132 -28.32 30.98 1.70
N VAL A 133 -29.25 30.22 2.29
CA VAL A 133 -29.07 28.79 2.67
C VAL A 133 -28.51 27.92 1.53
N PRO A 134 -28.96 28.02 0.25
CA PRO A 134 -28.44 27.19 -0.83
C PRO A 134 -26.97 27.51 -1.19
N GLN A 135 -26.58 28.78 -1.10
CA GLN A 135 -25.20 29.20 -1.36
C GLN A 135 -24.28 28.68 -0.26
N ALA A 136 -24.70 28.79 1.01
CA ALA A 136 -23.97 28.27 2.16
C ALA A 136 -23.76 26.75 2.09
N LEU A 137 -24.81 26.00 1.73
CA LEU A 137 -24.70 24.56 1.51
C LEU A 137 -23.67 24.24 0.41
N SER A 138 -23.61 25.04 -0.66
CA SER A 138 -22.66 24.82 -1.76
C SER A 138 -21.19 25.01 -1.35
N SER A 139 -20.90 25.93 -0.42
CA SER A 139 -19.56 26.23 0.06
C SER A 139 -19.14 25.33 1.21
N GLY A 140 -20.03 25.07 2.17
CA GLY A 140 -19.81 24.05 3.20
C GLY A 140 -19.59 22.65 2.59
N THR A 141 -20.27 22.30 1.50
CA THR A 141 -20.03 21.04 0.74
C THR A 141 -18.72 21.05 -0.07
N ARG A 142 -18.08 22.21 -0.29
CA ARG A 142 -16.69 22.28 -0.79
C ARG A 142 -15.70 22.10 0.37
N ALA A 143 -15.86 22.88 1.45
CA ALA A 143 -15.03 22.78 2.65
C ALA A 143 -14.98 21.35 3.23
N GLN A 144 -16.12 20.67 3.37
CA GLN A 144 -16.20 19.28 3.82
C GLN A 144 -15.33 18.34 2.97
N ARG A 145 -15.42 18.45 1.64
CA ARG A 145 -14.66 17.56 0.73
C ARG A 145 -13.18 17.85 0.75
N GLU A 146 -12.77 19.12 0.86
CA GLU A 146 -11.35 19.46 1.03
C GLU A 146 -10.80 18.93 2.37
N LEU A 147 -11.55 19.05 3.47
CA LEU A 147 -11.18 18.51 4.78
C LEU A 147 -11.10 16.97 4.79
N GLN A 148 -12.03 16.29 4.11
CA GLN A 148 -11.99 14.84 3.92
C GLN A 148 -10.75 14.43 3.11
N GLN A 149 -10.47 15.10 1.99
CA GLN A 149 -9.27 14.84 1.17
C GLN A 149 -7.97 15.07 1.96
N LEU A 150 -7.89 16.16 2.72
CA LEU A 150 -6.80 16.44 3.66
C LEU A 150 -6.64 15.32 4.69
N SER A 151 -7.72 14.94 5.37
CA SER A 151 -7.73 13.85 6.36
C SER A 151 -7.24 12.53 5.75
N ASP A 152 -7.71 12.16 4.56
CA ASP A 152 -7.30 10.92 3.89
C ASP A 152 -5.85 10.95 3.41
N ASP A 153 -5.34 12.09 2.94
CA ASP A 153 -3.94 12.22 2.55
C ASP A 153 -3.00 12.24 3.76
N PHE A 154 -3.40 12.82 4.89
CA PHE A 154 -2.70 12.65 6.17
C PHE A 154 -2.76 11.20 6.67
N ARG A 155 -3.92 10.53 6.57
CA ARG A 155 -4.05 9.12 6.92
C ARG A 155 -3.06 8.29 6.09
N LYS A 156 -3.13 8.33 4.75
CA LYS A 156 -2.23 7.58 3.86
C LYS A 156 -0.75 7.78 4.18
N LYS A 157 -0.32 9.04 4.41
CA LYS A 157 1.06 9.40 4.80
C LYS A 157 1.47 8.83 6.17
N THR A 158 0.51 8.59 7.06
CA THR A 158 0.73 8.00 8.38
C THR A 158 0.69 6.46 8.29
N SER A 159 -0.26 5.89 7.54
CA SER A 159 -0.35 4.45 7.25
C SER A 159 0.92 3.91 6.58
N SER A 160 1.57 4.68 5.69
CA SER A 160 2.87 4.29 5.13
C SER A 160 4.00 4.25 6.18
N GLN A 161 3.96 5.11 7.20
CA GLN A 161 4.94 5.05 8.31
C GLN A 161 4.68 3.83 9.21
N PHE A 162 3.40 3.49 9.46
CA PHE A 162 3.04 2.25 10.16
C PHE A 162 3.43 1.01 9.35
N ALA A 163 3.33 1.03 8.01
CA ALA A 163 3.80 -0.06 7.16
C ALA A 163 5.30 -0.33 7.36
N ASP A 164 6.13 0.72 7.41
CA ASP A 164 7.58 0.58 7.67
C ASP A 164 7.90 0.12 9.10
N GLN A 165 7.19 0.65 10.10
CA GLN A 165 7.31 0.18 11.48
C GLN A 165 6.92 -1.31 11.60
N MET A 166 5.86 -1.76 10.93
CA MET A 166 5.44 -3.16 10.92
C MET A 166 6.38 -4.08 10.13
N ARG A 167 7.00 -3.60 9.03
CA ARG A 167 8.09 -4.33 8.34
C ARG A 167 9.26 -4.60 9.29
N GLN A 168 9.67 -3.59 10.07
CA GLN A 168 10.77 -3.70 11.04
C GLN A 168 10.39 -4.63 12.20
N MET A 169 9.30 -4.34 12.90
CA MET A 169 8.80 -5.14 14.04
C MET A 169 8.63 -6.63 13.69
N ARG A 170 8.16 -6.92 12.48
CA ARG A 170 8.02 -8.29 11.95
C ARG A 170 9.35 -8.95 11.61
N SER A 171 10.35 -8.19 11.15
CA SER A 171 11.73 -8.67 11.01
C SER A 171 12.30 -9.08 12.36
N ASP A 172 12.12 -8.23 13.38
CA ASP A 172 12.68 -8.48 14.72
C ASP A 172 11.98 -9.62 15.45
N ALA A 173 10.65 -9.74 15.32
CA ALA A 173 9.90 -10.90 15.83
C ALA A 173 10.33 -12.22 15.15
N ARG A 174 10.59 -12.20 13.84
CA ARG A 174 11.13 -13.37 13.10
C ARG A 174 12.55 -13.72 13.56
N GLN A 175 13.42 -12.73 13.76
CA GLN A 175 14.78 -12.93 14.28
C GLN A 175 14.79 -13.46 15.72
N LEU A 176 13.89 -12.97 16.59
CA LEU A 176 13.75 -13.46 17.96
C LEU A 176 13.33 -14.93 17.98
N ALA A 177 12.35 -15.31 17.16
CA ALA A 177 11.93 -16.71 17.02
C ALA A 177 13.05 -17.63 16.48
N GLN A 178 13.82 -17.17 15.48
CA GLN A 178 14.97 -17.90 14.94
C GLN A 178 16.06 -18.11 16.02
N LYS A 179 16.46 -17.04 16.72
CA LYS A 179 17.43 -17.12 17.82
C LYS A 179 16.93 -18.00 18.95
N GLN A 180 15.63 -18.00 19.25
CA GLN A 180 15.07 -18.87 20.28
C GLN A 180 15.23 -20.36 19.95
N GLU A 181 14.97 -20.72 18.69
CA GLU A 181 15.13 -22.08 18.18
C GLU A 181 16.61 -22.51 18.08
N GLU A 182 17.55 -21.57 17.89
CA GLU A 182 19.00 -21.81 18.01
C GLU A 182 19.42 -22.01 19.48
N LEU A 183 18.91 -21.20 20.42
CA LEU A 183 19.13 -21.35 21.86
C LEU A 183 18.60 -22.69 22.39
N ALA A 184 17.44 -23.14 21.91
CA ALA A 184 16.88 -24.45 22.22
C ALA A 184 17.83 -25.57 21.80
N LYS A 185 18.34 -25.54 20.56
CA LYS A 185 19.28 -26.54 20.04
C LYS A 185 20.62 -26.56 20.78
N GLN A 186 21.14 -25.39 21.17
CA GLN A 186 22.34 -25.29 22.01
C GLN A 186 22.10 -25.88 23.40
N LEU A 187 20.93 -25.61 24.00
CA LEU A 187 20.54 -26.13 25.31
C LEU A 187 20.38 -27.66 25.31
N ASP A 188 19.67 -28.20 24.32
CA ASP A 188 19.46 -29.65 24.16
C ASP A 188 20.79 -30.37 23.89
N ALA A 189 21.66 -29.83 23.02
CA ALA A 189 22.98 -30.41 22.74
C ALA A 189 23.89 -30.45 23.98
N LEU A 190 23.83 -29.44 24.85
CA LEU A 190 24.55 -29.43 26.13
C LEU A 190 23.90 -30.37 27.17
N ALA A 191 22.60 -30.63 27.09
CA ALA A 191 21.90 -31.57 27.96
C ALA A 191 22.16 -33.04 27.58
N ASP A 192 22.20 -33.35 26.28
CA ASP A 192 22.52 -34.70 25.76
C ASP A 192 24.02 -35.05 25.83
N ALA A 193 24.88 -34.07 26.11
CA ALA A 193 26.31 -34.26 26.36
C ALA A 193 26.57 -35.02 27.69
N LYS A 194 26.34 -36.34 27.69
CA LYS A 194 26.47 -37.29 28.82
C LYS A 194 27.88 -37.39 29.46
N ARG A 195 28.81 -36.49 29.12
CA ARG A 195 30.14 -36.35 29.73
C ARG A 195 30.43 -34.87 29.97
N LYS A 196 30.54 -34.48 31.24
CA LYS A 196 30.94 -33.12 31.66
C LYS A 196 32.32 -32.80 31.08
N THR A 197 32.41 -31.86 30.15
CA THR A 197 33.71 -31.36 29.64
C THR A 197 34.25 -30.28 30.56
N LEU A 198 35.52 -29.87 30.39
CA LEU A 198 36.05 -28.71 31.12
C LEU A 198 35.56 -27.37 30.51
N ASN A 199 35.13 -27.37 29.25
CA ASN A 199 34.67 -26.17 28.55
C ASN A 199 33.17 -25.86 28.77
N ASP A 200 32.38 -26.85 29.20
CA ASP A 200 30.97 -26.76 29.60
C ASP A 200 30.69 -25.65 30.65
N SER A 201 31.73 -25.15 31.37
CA SER A 201 31.61 -23.95 32.19
C SER A 201 31.47 -22.66 31.37
N ASP A 202 32.24 -22.48 30.29
CA ASP A 202 32.23 -21.28 29.46
C ASP A 202 31.11 -21.33 28.42
N GLU A 203 30.84 -22.50 27.84
CA GLU A 203 29.73 -22.74 26.89
C GLU A 203 28.37 -22.35 27.51
N ARG A 204 28.13 -22.69 28.78
CA ARG A 204 26.91 -22.28 29.50
C ARG A 204 26.88 -20.79 29.86
N LYS A 205 28.01 -20.14 30.14
CA LYS A 205 28.06 -18.68 30.35
C LYS A 205 27.71 -17.93 29.08
N GLU A 206 28.23 -18.41 27.94
CA GLU A 206 27.94 -17.83 26.64
C GLU A 206 26.46 -18.01 26.26
N LEU A 207 25.91 -19.22 26.42
CA LEU A 207 24.48 -19.48 26.24
C LEU A 207 23.64 -18.52 27.10
N ALA A 208 23.89 -18.44 28.41
CA ALA A 208 23.17 -17.55 29.32
C ALA A 208 23.30 -16.05 28.95
N ALA A 209 24.45 -15.63 28.41
CA ALA A 209 24.62 -14.27 27.89
C ALA A 209 23.78 -14.03 26.62
N GLN A 210 23.60 -15.04 25.75
CA GLN A 210 22.67 -14.95 24.63
C GLN A 210 21.21 -14.87 25.11
N TRP A 211 20.80 -15.64 26.14
CA TRP A 211 19.47 -15.50 26.79
C TRP A 211 19.23 -14.09 27.34
N ALA A 212 20.25 -13.44 27.93
CA ALA A 212 20.14 -12.05 28.38
C ALA A 212 19.95 -11.05 27.22
N ARG A 213 20.63 -11.26 26.07
CA ARG A 213 20.42 -10.46 24.84
C ARG A 213 19.00 -10.68 24.29
N GLN A 214 18.52 -11.92 24.29
CA GLN A 214 17.17 -12.31 23.85
C GLN A 214 16.09 -11.56 24.65
N LYS A 215 16.25 -11.46 25.98
CA LYS A 215 15.37 -10.66 26.86
C LYS A 215 15.37 -9.17 26.52
N SER A 216 16.53 -8.60 26.20
CA SER A 216 16.64 -7.20 25.78
C SER A 216 15.90 -6.94 24.46
N GLY A 217 16.14 -7.77 23.44
CA GLY A 217 15.45 -7.68 22.15
C GLY A 217 13.93 -7.84 22.26
N LEU A 218 13.48 -8.80 23.07
CA LEU A 218 12.05 -8.99 23.37
C LEU A 218 11.44 -7.77 24.09
N THR A 219 12.17 -7.17 25.05
CA THR A 219 11.73 -5.97 25.76
C THR A 219 11.62 -4.77 24.81
N ASN A 220 12.53 -4.64 23.85
CA ASN A 220 12.45 -3.61 22.81
C ASN A 220 11.21 -3.82 21.91
N LEU A 221 10.98 -5.04 21.43
CA LEU A 221 9.79 -5.39 20.65
C LEU A 221 8.49 -5.08 21.41
N PHE A 222 8.43 -5.36 22.72
CA PHE A 222 7.28 -4.99 23.56
C PHE A 222 7.03 -3.47 23.64
N ASN A 223 8.10 -2.66 23.70
CA ASN A 223 7.99 -1.21 23.73
C ASN A 223 7.56 -0.65 22.36
N GLU A 224 8.06 -1.23 21.26
CA GLU A 224 7.68 -0.87 19.90
C GLU A 224 6.23 -1.26 19.59
N MET A 225 5.82 -2.49 19.90
CA MET A 225 4.42 -2.93 19.79
C MET A 225 3.46 -2.00 20.56
N ARG A 226 3.84 -1.58 21.77
CA ARG A 226 3.04 -0.63 22.57
C ARG A 226 2.98 0.76 21.91
N GLY A 227 4.12 1.31 21.53
CA GLY A 227 4.19 2.62 20.88
C GLY A 227 3.41 2.68 19.57
N VAL A 228 3.49 1.65 18.72
CA VAL A 228 2.72 1.57 17.48
C VAL A 228 1.23 1.32 17.75
N SER A 229 0.87 0.51 18.76
CA SER A 229 -0.54 0.30 19.16
C SER A 229 -1.20 1.61 19.61
N GLU A 230 -0.54 2.39 20.47
CA GLU A 230 -0.99 3.71 20.93
C GLU A 230 -1.07 4.73 19.77
N GLN A 231 -0.07 4.76 18.88
CA GLN A 231 -0.01 5.72 17.77
C GLN A 231 -1.01 5.41 16.65
N SER A 232 -1.30 4.13 16.39
CA SER A 232 -2.17 3.72 15.28
C SER A 232 -3.67 3.86 15.58
N GLU A 233 -4.08 4.08 16.83
CA GLU A 233 -5.49 4.08 17.29
C GLU A 233 -6.43 4.88 16.35
N THR A 234 -6.08 6.12 16.00
CA THR A 234 -6.94 6.98 15.16
C THR A 234 -6.68 6.86 13.65
N ALA A 235 -5.57 6.25 13.23
CA ALA A 235 -5.19 6.14 11.82
C ALA A 235 -5.54 4.77 11.23
N GLU A 236 -5.18 3.69 11.92
CA GLU A 236 -5.45 2.30 11.58
C GLU A 236 -5.93 1.52 12.81
N PRO A 237 -7.24 1.62 13.17
CA PRO A 237 -7.78 1.02 14.39
C PRO A 237 -7.63 -0.51 14.47
N LEU A 238 -7.58 -1.19 13.32
CA LEU A 238 -7.37 -2.64 13.25
C LEU A 238 -5.95 -3.01 13.70
N LEU A 239 -4.93 -2.29 13.22
CA LEU A 239 -3.53 -2.46 13.65
C LEU A 239 -3.41 -2.24 15.17
N SER A 240 -3.95 -1.12 15.65
CA SER A 240 -3.92 -0.76 17.07
C SER A 240 -4.48 -1.87 17.95
N LYS A 241 -5.67 -2.38 17.59
CA LYS A 241 -6.33 -3.50 18.28
C LYS A 241 -5.53 -4.80 18.21
N GLN A 242 -5.03 -5.19 17.03
CA GLN A 242 -4.28 -6.44 16.87
C GLN A 242 -2.98 -6.44 17.68
N LEU A 243 -2.26 -5.31 17.72
CA LEU A 243 -1.10 -5.13 18.59
C LEU A 243 -1.49 -5.15 20.07
N TYR A 244 -2.59 -4.51 20.47
CA TYR A 244 -3.07 -4.53 21.85
C TYR A 244 -3.47 -5.93 22.33
N ASP A 245 -4.24 -6.67 21.52
CA ASP A 245 -4.70 -8.03 21.84
C ASP A 245 -3.49 -8.99 21.99
N THR A 246 -2.45 -8.84 21.16
CA THR A 246 -1.25 -9.69 21.20
C THR A 246 -0.31 -9.31 22.35
N LEU A 247 -0.12 -8.02 22.63
CA LEU A 247 0.54 -7.52 23.85
C LEU A 247 -0.11 -8.10 25.11
N ARG A 248 -1.44 -8.11 25.16
CA ARG A 248 -2.24 -8.60 26.29
C ARG A 248 -2.16 -10.10 26.46
N GLN A 249 -2.17 -10.87 25.36
CA GLN A 249 -2.06 -12.33 25.39
C GLN A 249 -0.66 -12.81 25.80
N SER A 250 0.40 -12.13 25.35
CA SER A 250 1.78 -12.59 25.47
C SER A 250 2.36 -12.56 26.90
N ASN A 251 1.80 -11.73 27.80
CA ASN A 251 2.20 -11.60 29.20
C ASN A 251 3.72 -11.34 29.40
N GLN A 252 4.15 -10.10 29.04
CA GLN A 252 5.54 -9.61 29.13
C GLN A 252 6.27 -10.01 30.43
N ASP A 253 5.57 -9.99 31.55
CA ASP A 253 6.10 -10.27 32.88
C ASP A 253 6.46 -11.74 33.10
N GLU A 254 5.67 -12.68 32.59
CA GLU A 254 5.95 -14.12 32.68
C GLU A 254 7.03 -14.54 31.69
N LEU A 255 7.05 -13.94 30.50
CA LEU A 255 8.12 -14.11 29.52
C LEU A 255 9.48 -13.68 30.11
N ASN A 256 9.55 -12.48 30.69
CA ASN A 256 10.76 -11.97 31.33
C ASN A 256 11.26 -12.88 32.47
N LYS A 257 10.35 -13.33 33.34
CA LYS A 257 10.68 -14.26 34.45
C LYS A 257 11.17 -15.62 33.91
N SER A 258 10.54 -16.14 32.86
CA SER A 258 10.93 -17.42 32.24
C SER A 258 12.32 -17.34 31.59
N LEU A 259 12.64 -16.21 30.93
CA LEU A 259 13.98 -15.94 30.38
C LEU A 259 15.06 -15.84 31.48
N ASP A 260 14.76 -15.15 32.58
CA ASP A 260 15.66 -15.04 33.73
C ASP A 260 15.93 -16.40 34.38
N PHE A 261 14.87 -17.20 34.61
CA PHE A 261 15.01 -18.56 35.15
C PHE A 261 15.77 -19.50 34.20
N SER A 262 15.53 -19.45 32.88
CA SER A 262 16.34 -20.19 31.91
C SER A 262 17.82 -19.82 32.01
N SER A 263 18.14 -18.53 32.05
CA SER A 263 19.52 -18.03 32.17
C SER A 263 20.18 -18.51 33.48
N GLU A 264 19.52 -18.36 34.62
CA GLU A 264 20.05 -18.77 35.92
C GLU A 264 20.21 -20.30 36.03
N LEU A 265 19.24 -21.08 35.55
CA LEU A 265 19.31 -22.54 35.53
C LEU A 265 20.45 -23.03 34.62
N VAL A 266 20.66 -22.41 33.46
CA VAL A 266 21.82 -22.68 32.59
C VAL A 266 23.14 -22.34 33.30
N GLN A 267 23.28 -21.17 33.92
CA GLN A 267 24.50 -20.80 34.65
C GLN A 267 24.82 -21.77 35.79
N ARG A 268 23.79 -22.25 36.50
CA ARG A 268 23.90 -23.24 37.59
C ARG A 268 24.04 -24.69 37.09
N GLY A 269 23.90 -24.95 35.78
CA GLY A 269 24.05 -26.27 35.16
C GLY A 269 22.81 -27.18 35.18
N PHE A 270 21.64 -26.65 35.50
CA PHE A 270 20.33 -27.34 35.54
C PHE A 270 19.64 -27.32 34.17
N LEU A 271 20.30 -27.92 33.16
CA LEU A 271 19.90 -27.80 31.75
C LEU A 271 18.52 -28.38 31.47
N SER A 272 18.19 -29.55 32.02
CA SER A 272 16.88 -30.20 31.85
C SER A 272 15.72 -29.39 32.44
N GLN A 273 15.98 -28.61 33.50
CA GLN A 273 15.01 -27.69 34.09
C GLN A 273 14.86 -26.43 33.23
N ALA A 274 15.98 -25.87 32.73
CA ALA A 274 15.95 -24.74 31.80
C ALA A 274 15.14 -25.06 30.53
N GLY A 275 15.22 -26.29 30.02
CA GLY A 275 14.44 -26.75 28.85
C GLY A 275 12.91 -26.65 29.03
N GLN A 276 12.39 -26.70 30.26
CA GLN A 276 10.96 -26.53 30.52
C GLN A 276 10.52 -25.06 30.41
N PHE A 277 11.41 -24.13 30.76
CA PHE A 277 11.18 -22.69 30.59
C PHE A 277 11.43 -22.25 29.14
N GLU A 278 12.44 -22.81 28.47
CA GLU A 278 12.66 -22.72 27.00
C GLU A 278 11.35 -22.99 26.24
N GLN A 279 10.77 -24.16 26.44
CA GLN A 279 9.57 -24.58 25.70
C GLN A 279 8.33 -23.70 25.97
N ARG A 280 8.34 -22.87 27.03
CA ARG A 280 7.33 -21.82 27.24
C ARG A 280 7.71 -20.55 26.48
N VAL A 281 8.94 -20.06 26.66
CA VAL A 281 9.48 -18.89 25.96
C VAL A 281 9.31 -19.03 24.44
N ARG A 282 9.68 -20.17 23.85
CA ARG A 282 9.54 -20.42 22.40
C ARG A 282 8.10 -20.34 21.91
N ARG A 283 7.15 -20.96 22.61
CA ARG A 283 5.71 -20.87 22.25
C ARG A 283 5.21 -19.44 22.33
N ASN A 284 5.49 -18.73 23.43
CA ASN A 284 5.08 -17.34 23.61
C ASN A 284 5.73 -16.39 22.58
N ILE A 285 6.99 -16.62 22.18
CA ILE A 285 7.66 -15.87 21.10
C ILE A 285 7.06 -16.19 19.73
N ASP A 286 6.70 -17.44 19.44
CA ASP A 286 5.98 -17.80 18.22
C ASP A 286 4.57 -17.20 18.15
N GLU A 287 3.90 -17.07 19.30
CA GLU A 287 2.60 -16.39 19.42
C GLU A 287 2.74 -14.88 19.19
N ILE A 288 3.76 -14.22 19.76
CA ILE A 288 4.11 -12.82 19.43
C ILE A 288 4.36 -12.68 17.93
N LYS A 289 5.18 -13.56 17.34
CA LYS A 289 5.54 -13.51 15.92
C LYS A 289 4.29 -13.59 15.04
N ARG A 290 3.41 -14.58 15.26
CA ARG A 290 2.11 -14.69 14.56
C ARG A 290 1.22 -13.48 14.80
N GLY A 291 1.24 -12.92 16.01
CA GLY A 291 0.50 -11.71 16.37
C GLY A 291 0.95 -10.47 15.58
N VAL A 292 2.26 -10.24 15.52
CA VAL A 292 2.90 -9.16 14.74
C VAL A 292 2.71 -9.38 13.24
N GLU A 293 2.76 -10.63 12.76
CA GLU A 293 2.48 -10.97 11.36
C GLU A 293 1.02 -10.64 10.99
N LYS A 294 0.05 -11.06 11.82
CA LYS A 294 -1.38 -10.74 11.64
C LYS A 294 -1.71 -9.25 11.81
N ALA A 295 -0.97 -8.54 12.66
CA ALA A 295 -1.07 -7.09 12.78
C ALA A 295 -0.54 -6.40 11.52
N ALA A 296 0.59 -6.86 10.99
CA ALA A 296 1.22 -6.33 9.78
C ALA A 296 0.31 -6.45 8.54
N GLU A 297 -0.40 -7.58 8.39
CA GLU A 297 -1.38 -7.82 7.31
C GLU A 297 -2.41 -6.69 7.15
N SER A 298 -2.79 -6.01 8.23
CA SER A 298 -3.81 -4.94 8.20
C SER A 298 -3.36 -3.64 7.51
N VAL A 299 -2.05 -3.41 7.38
CA VAL A 299 -1.48 -2.16 6.82
C VAL A 299 -0.55 -2.43 5.63
N LEU A 300 0.11 -3.59 5.60
CA LEU A 300 0.94 -4.02 4.47
C LEU A 300 0.16 -4.83 3.43
N GLY A 301 -1.08 -5.21 3.74
CA GLY A 301 -1.85 -6.18 2.96
C GLY A 301 -1.34 -7.61 3.17
N ASN A 302 -1.93 -8.55 2.44
CA ASN A 302 -1.47 -9.95 2.47
C ASN A 302 -0.12 -10.09 1.76
N ASP A 303 0.94 -10.43 2.52
CA ASP A 303 2.27 -10.79 1.98
C ASP A 303 2.16 -11.74 0.77
N VAL A 304 1.28 -12.75 0.83
CA VAL A 304 1.17 -13.77 -0.20
C VAL A 304 0.68 -13.15 -1.52
N ASP A 305 -0.24 -12.19 -1.47
CA ASP A 305 -0.76 -11.49 -2.65
C ASP A 305 0.21 -10.43 -3.18
N ALA A 306 0.95 -9.75 -2.30
CA ALA A 306 2.07 -8.89 -2.70
C ALA A 306 3.17 -9.69 -3.42
N LEU A 307 3.52 -10.88 -2.92
CA LEU A 307 4.50 -11.78 -3.54
C LEU A 307 3.96 -12.36 -4.87
N ARG A 308 2.67 -12.71 -4.96
CA ARG A 308 2.01 -13.10 -6.23
C ARG A 308 2.03 -11.95 -7.25
N LEU A 309 1.82 -10.70 -6.82
CA LEU A 309 1.88 -9.53 -7.68
C LEU A 309 3.32 -9.26 -8.16
N ALA A 310 4.27 -9.16 -7.25
CA ALA A 310 5.70 -9.00 -7.56
C ALA A 310 6.23 -10.11 -8.49
N LYS A 311 5.81 -11.37 -8.31
CA LYS A 311 6.19 -12.48 -9.19
C LYS A 311 5.65 -12.33 -10.62
N ARG A 312 4.38 -11.92 -10.78
CA ARG A 312 3.77 -11.63 -12.10
C ARG A 312 4.40 -10.41 -12.77
N GLU A 313 4.83 -9.44 -11.97
CA GLU A 313 5.46 -8.23 -12.48
C GLU A 313 6.90 -8.49 -12.94
N LEU A 314 7.70 -9.21 -12.14
CA LEU A 314 9.02 -9.70 -12.54
C LEU A 314 8.99 -10.59 -13.78
N GLU A 315 7.98 -11.46 -13.90
CA GLU A 315 7.74 -12.24 -15.13
C GLU A 315 7.55 -11.32 -16.34
N THR A 316 6.68 -10.32 -16.23
CA THR A 316 6.39 -9.37 -17.31
C THR A 316 7.61 -8.54 -17.69
N LEU A 317 8.34 -8.01 -16.69
CA LEU A 317 9.55 -7.21 -16.88
C LEU A 317 10.70 -8.02 -17.50
N SER A 318 10.82 -9.31 -17.12
CA SER A 318 11.78 -10.24 -17.71
C SER A 318 11.43 -10.59 -19.16
N GLN A 319 10.16 -10.85 -19.47
CA GLN A 319 9.72 -11.09 -20.85
C GLN A 319 9.89 -9.85 -21.73
N GLN A 320 9.68 -8.65 -21.20
CA GLN A 320 9.90 -7.39 -21.92
C GLN A 320 11.39 -7.20 -22.25
N LEU A 321 12.29 -7.44 -21.29
CA LEU A 321 13.73 -7.40 -21.51
C LEU A 321 14.20 -8.47 -22.50
N GLU A 322 13.77 -9.72 -22.35
CA GLU A 322 14.23 -10.82 -23.20
C GLU A 322 13.73 -10.71 -24.65
N LYS A 323 12.55 -10.10 -24.88
CA LYS A 323 12.09 -9.73 -26.23
C LYS A 323 13.00 -8.69 -26.89
N GLU A 324 13.50 -7.71 -26.15
CA GLU A 324 14.45 -6.72 -26.67
C GLU A 324 15.84 -7.32 -26.96
N ILE A 325 16.32 -8.21 -26.09
CA ILE A 325 17.56 -8.98 -26.30
C ILE A 325 17.43 -9.80 -27.59
N ALA A 326 16.39 -10.64 -27.72
CA ALA A 326 16.19 -11.52 -28.86
C ALA A 326 16.07 -10.79 -30.20
N GLN A 327 15.44 -9.60 -30.23
CA GLN A 327 15.33 -8.77 -31.44
C GLN A 327 16.64 -8.09 -31.86
N ASN A 328 17.59 -7.91 -30.94
CA ASN A 328 18.91 -7.38 -31.26
C ASN A 328 19.93 -8.50 -31.55
N ASP A 329 19.87 -9.62 -30.84
CA ASP A 329 20.64 -10.83 -31.13
C ASP A 329 20.35 -11.34 -32.56
N THR A 330 19.08 -11.32 -33.01
CA THR A 330 18.69 -11.66 -34.39
C THR A 330 19.15 -10.65 -35.46
N ASN A 331 19.56 -9.45 -35.07
CA ASN A 331 20.24 -8.48 -35.93
C ASN A 331 21.78 -8.57 -35.84
N ALA A 332 22.33 -9.59 -35.18
CA ALA A 332 23.76 -9.79 -34.95
C ALA A 332 24.30 -11.09 -35.60
N ALA A 333 23.76 -11.48 -36.76
CA ALA A 333 24.36 -12.48 -37.64
C ALA A 333 25.22 -11.79 -38.74
N PRO A 334 26.37 -12.35 -39.14
CA PRO A 334 27.40 -11.60 -39.87
C PRO A 334 27.15 -11.47 -41.39
N ALA A 335 27.62 -10.36 -41.95
CA ALA A 335 27.87 -10.26 -43.38
C ALA A 335 29.06 -11.18 -43.75
N GLY A 336 28.79 -12.28 -44.47
CA GLY A 336 29.82 -13.32 -44.63
C GLY A 336 29.65 -14.38 -45.73
N THR A 337 28.64 -14.29 -46.61
CA THR A 337 28.47 -15.26 -47.72
C THR A 337 27.89 -14.62 -48.98
N LEU A 338 28.78 -14.17 -49.87
CA LEU A 338 28.53 -14.16 -51.32
C LEU A 338 28.80 -15.58 -51.83
N ALA A 339 27.81 -16.33 -52.30
CA ALA A 339 27.16 -16.23 -53.60
C ALA A 339 27.90 -17.01 -54.70
N SER A 340 27.23 -18.03 -55.23
CA SER A 340 27.48 -18.60 -56.55
C SER A 340 26.19 -18.48 -57.37
N ALA A 341 26.31 -18.01 -58.61
CA ALA A 341 25.25 -18.11 -59.63
C ALA A 341 25.14 -19.59 -60.10
N ASP A 342 24.21 -20.01 -60.96
CA ASP A 342 23.28 -19.34 -61.90
C ASP A 342 22.06 -20.32 -62.12
N ALA A 343 20.93 -20.07 -62.80
CA ALA A 343 20.51 -19.03 -63.75
C ALA A 343 18.96 -18.94 -63.86
N SER A 344 18.44 -18.03 -64.70
CA SER A 344 17.09 -18.08 -65.35
C SER A 344 15.84 -18.02 -64.43
N THR A 345 15.17 -16.88 -64.14
CA THR A 345 15.04 -15.55 -64.83
C THR A 345 14.18 -15.64 -66.12
N PRO A 346 13.13 -14.79 -66.40
CA PRO A 346 12.43 -13.79 -65.57
C PRO A 346 10.85 -13.74 -65.79
N PRO A 347 10.08 -12.61 -65.86
CA PRO A 347 8.86 -12.47 -65.01
C PRO A 347 7.59 -11.87 -65.70
N ARG A 348 6.52 -11.56 -64.93
CA ARG A 348 5.97 -10.17 -64.76
C ARG A 348 4.68 -10.10 -63.91
N HIS A 349 4.39 -8.86 -63.46
CA HIS A 349 3.13 -8.19 -63.04
C HIS A 349 1.87 -9.04 -62.80
N GLY A 350 1.01 -8.75 -61.82
CA GLY A 350 0.61 -7.43 -61.29
C GLY A 350 -0.91 -7.28 -61.48
N PRO A 351 -1.67 -6.67 -60.55
CA PRO A 351 -3.11 -6.91 -60.44
C PRO A 351 -3.98 -5.95 -61.26
N ASP A 352 -5.18 -6.38 -61.66
CA ASP A 352 -6.44 -5.70 -61.30
C ASP A 352 -7.73 -6.50 -61.67
N THR A 353 -8.81 -6.18 -60.92
CA THR A 353 -10.29 -6.35 -61.06
C THR A 353 -10.98 -6.82 -62.39
N PRO A 354 -12.32 -7.11 -62.44
CA PRO A 354 -13.37 -7.30 -61.41
C PRO A 354 -14.35 -8.51 -61.62
N GLU A 355 -15.36 -8.61 -60.73
CA GLU A 355 -16.77 -9.05 -60.90
C GLU A 355 -17.23 -10.31 -61.70
N ASN A 356 -17.82 -11.25 -60.93
CA ASN A 356 -19.27 -11.57 -60.92
C ASN A 356 -20.01 -11.95 -62.23
N THR A 357 -20.37 -13.24 -62.38
CA THR A 357 -21.77 -13.75 -62.39
C THR A 357 -21.82 -15.19 -62.95
N GLU A 358 -22.35 -16.18 -62.21
CA GLU A 358 -23.39 -17.09 -62.75
C GLU A 358 -24.12 -18.00 -61.73
N ARG A 359 -25.44 -17.85 -61.73
CA ARG A 359 -26.54 -18.82 -61.48
C ARG A 359 -26.36 -20.01 -60.51
N ALA A 360 -27.13 -19.91 -59.43
CA ALA A 360 -27.64 -20.99 -58.59
C ALA A 360 -28.38 -22.13 -59.32
N SER A 361 -28.36 -23.33 -58.74
CA SER A 361 -29.57 -24.06 -58.24
C SER A 361 -29.19 -25.33 -57.46
N ALA A 362 -30.02 -25.72 -56.47
CA ALA A 362 -29.94 -26.99 -55.73
C ALA A 362 -30.93 -28.04 -56.33
N PRO A 363 -30.98 -29.29 -55.82
CA PRO A 363 -31.79 -29.58 -54.61
C PRO A 363 -31.22 -30.65 -53.65
N ALA A 364 -31.94 -30.87 -52.55
CA ALA A 364 -31.58 -31.69 -51.38
C ALA A 364 -31.89 -33.20 -51.48
N ALA A 365 -31.29 -34.01 -50.60
CA ALA A 365 -31.96 -34.93 -49.64
C ALA A 365 -30.94 -35.85 -48.93
N GLY A 366 -31.19 -36.26 -47.68
CA GLY A 366 -30.37 -37.28 -46.98
C GLY A 366 -30.44 -37.25 -45.44
N ASP A 367 -31.27 -38.13 -44.89
CA ASP A 367 -31.62 -38.46 -43.50
C ASP A 367 -30.73 -38.10 -42.30
N GLU A 368 -31.41 -37.77 -41.19
CA GLU A 368 -30.92 -37.79 -39.82
C GLU A 368 -31.61 -38.94 -39.04
N ALA A 369 -30.85 -39.91 -38.50
CA ALA A 369 -31.40 -41.03 -37.70
C ALA A 369 -30.32 -41.82 -36.92
N ASN A 370 -30.52 -42.36 -35.71
CA ASN A 370 -31.52 -42.12 -34.64
C ASN A 370 -31.10 -42.88 -33.34
N SER A 371 -31.69 -42.52 -32.18
CA SER A 371 -31.92 -43.35 -30.97
C SER A 371 -30.72 -43.75 -30.06
N ALA A 372 -30.87 -43.94 -28.73
CA ALA A 372 -32.00 -43.76 -27.78
C ALA A 372 -31.42 -43.55 -26.35
N SER A 373 -31.94 -42.69 -25.44
CA SER A 373 -33.21 -42.76 -24.66
C SER A 373 -33.26 -43.90 -23.59
N HIS A 374 -33.85 -43.78 -22.39
CA HIS A 374 -34.90 -42.87 -21.85
C HIS A 374 -34.94 -42.81 -20.28
N ARG A 375 -35.70 -41.83 -19.73
CA ARG A 375 -36.48 -41.76 -18.44
C ARG A 375 -36.16 -40.53 -17.56
N SER A 376 -37.06 -39.94 -16.75
CA SER A 376 -38.54 -39.82 -16.73
C SER A 376 -38.97 -38.76 -15.67
N ALA A 377 -40.07 -38.04 -15.89
CA ALA A 377 -40.73 -37.09 -14.94
C ALA A 377 -41.98 -37.77 -14.26
N PRO A 378 -42.94 -37.12 -13.53
CA PRO A 378 -43.23 -35.67 -13.32
C PRO A 378 -43.88 -35.19 -11.96
N ARG A 379 -44.22 -33.87 -11.88
CA ARG A 379 -45.54 -33.28 -11.46
C ARG A 379 -45.76 -32.54 -10.09
N ASN A 380 -45.86 -31.19 -10.17
CA ASN A 380 -46.78 -30.19 -9.52
C ASN A 380 -46.89 -30.10 -7.96
N LEU A 381 -47.46 -29.06 -7.28
CA LEU A 381 -48.37 -27.94 -7.64
C LEU A 381 -48.26 -26.73 -6.63
N ALA A 382 -48.85 -25.56 -6.96
CA ALA A 382 -49.21 -24.40 -6.08
C ALA A 382 -48.06 -23.50 -5.55
N GLU A 383 -48.15 -22.18 -5.28
CA GLU A 383 -49.14 -21.04 -5.41
C GLU A 383 -48.35 -19.71 -5.09
N GLN A 384 -48.76 -18.43 -5.21
CA GLN A 384 -49.72 -17.62 -6.01
C GLN A 384 -49.58 -16.10 -5.64
N HIS A 385 -50.04 -15.14 -6.47
CA HIS A 385 -50.18 -13.66 -6.18
C HIS A 385 -48.87 -12.84 -5.93
N GLU A 386 -48.73 -11.51 -6.15
CA GLU A 386 -49.40 -10.49 -7.01
C GLU A 386 -48.52 -9.20 -7.12
N ARG A 387 -48.69 -8.37 -8.18
CA ARG A 387 -48.13 -6.98 -8.43
C ARG A 387 -46.60 -6.83 -8.56
N ALA A 388 -45.97 -6.15 -9.53
CA ALA A 388 -46.31 -5.19 -10.63
C ALA A 388 -46.12 -3.68 -10.34
N LEU A 389 -45.36 -3.03 -11.25
CA LEU A 389 -45.22 -1.57 -11.54
C LEU A 389 -44.37 -0.74 -10.55
N ASN A 390 -43.64 0.32 -10.93
CA ASN A 390 -43.51 1.05 -12.22
C ASN A 390 -42.11 1.69 -12.39
N SER A 391 -41.57 1.77 -13.62
CA SER A 391 -40.94 2.99 -14.18
C SER A 391 -40.43 2.75 -15.60
N GLN A 392 -40.95 3.49 -16.58
CA GLN A 392 -40.46 3.53 -17.96
C GLN A 392 -40.44 4.97 -18.46
N SER A 393 -39.31 5.36 -19.06
CA SER A 393 -39.06 6.48 -19.98
C SER A 393 -39.82 7.81 -19.81
N GLN A 394 -39.06 8.91 -19.85
CA GLN A 394 -39.21 9.82 -20.99
C GLN A 394 -37.92 10.55 -21.34
N ASN A 395 -37.79 10.86 -22.62
CA ASN A 395 -36.70 11.61 -23.25
C ASN A 395 -37.37 12.58 -24.21
N ASP A 396 -37.11 13.87 -24.05
CA ASP A 396 -37.48 14.87 -25.04
C ASP A 396 -36.51 16.06 -24.94
N GLY A 397 -36.20 16.68 -26.08
CA GLY A 397 -35.12 17.66 -26.18
C GLY A 397 -35.54 18.91 -26.94
N ARG A 398 -34.95 20.06 -26.60
CA ARG A 398 -35.04 21.28 -27.42
C ARG A 398 -33.86 22.22 -27.20
N GLN A 399 -33.18 22.52 -28.31
CA GLN A 399 -32.45 23.78 -28.50
C GLN A 399 -33.47 24.87 -28.87
N PRO A 400 -33.18 26.15 -28.62
CA PRO A 400 -32.54 26.94 -29.68
C PRO A 400 -31.42 27.86 -29.16
N GLY A 401 -30.63 28.42 -30.08
CA GLY A 401 -29.58 29.39 -29.79
C GLY A 401 -29.98 30.84 -30.12
N ALA A 402 -29.22 31.79 -29.57
CA ALA A 402 -29.17 33.19 -29.96
C ALA A 402 -27.73 33.71 -29.80
N SER A 403 -27.38 34.82 -30.44
CA SER A 403 -25.99 35.26 -30.62
C SER A 403 -25.80 36.76 -30.34
N ALA A 404 -24.53 37.16 -30.23
CA ALA A 404 -24.04 38.55 -30.41
C ALA A 404 -24.17 39.49 -29.17
N PRO A 405 -23.46 40.64 -29.13
CA PRO A 405 -22.62 40.98 -27.97
C PRO A 405 -22.72 42.44 -27.49
N GLN A 406 -21.97 42.81 -26.43
CA GLN A 406 -21.46 44.18 -26.30
C GLN A 406 -20.19 44.31 -25.42
N GLU A 407 -19.41 45.36 -25.68
CA GLU A 407 -18.18 45.77 -24.97
C GLU A 407 -18.48 46.69 -23.76
N GLY A 408 -17.44 47.01 -22.97
CA GLY A 408 -17.50 47.99 -21.88
C GLY A 408 -16.12 48.33 -21.31
N GLU A 409 -15.47 49.39 -21.80
CA GLU A 409 -14.16 49.87 -21.34
C GLU A 409 -14.21 50.71 -20.05
N SER A 410 -13.19 50.56 -19.20
CA SER A 410 -12.44 51.65 -18.52
C SER A 410 -11.37 51.02 -17.62
N GLN A 411 -10.08 51.03 -17.99
CA GLN A 411 -9.10 52.12 -17.89
C GLN A 411 -8.65 52.53 -16.45
N ASN A 412 -7.40 52.17 -16.17
CA ASN A 412 -6.34 53.00 -15.56
C ASN A 412 -6.46 53.49 -14.09
N SER A 413 -5.53 53.03 -13.25
CA SER A 413 -4.83 53.86 -12.25
C SER A 413 -3.46 53.27 -11.91
N GLN A 414 -2.55 54.09 -11.36
CA GLN A 414 -1.09 53.89 -11.45
C GLN A 414 -0.35 54.26 -10.14
N ASN A 415 0.81 53.63 -9.92
CA ASN A 415 1.87 53.96 -8.93
C ASN A 415 1.62 53.71 -7.42
N GLY A 416 2.74 53.67 -6.67
CA GLY A 416 2.84 53.34 -5.23
C GLY A 416 3.59 52.03 -4.98
N GLN A 417 4.83 51.83 -5.42
CA GLN A 417 6.06 52.57 -5.07
C GLN A 417 6.40 52.51 -3.57
N ALA A 418 7.29 51.58 -3.21
CA ALA A 418 7.95 51.48 -1.91
C ALA A 418 9.44 51.86 -2.05
N PRO A 419 10.08 52.47 -1.03
CA PRO A 419 11.42 53.06 -1.16
C PRO A 419 12.55 52.04 -1.01
N SER A 420 13.68 52.34 -1.66
CA SER A 420 14.97 51.71 -1.42
C SER A 420 15.70 52.37 -0.23
N SER A 421 16.51 51.57 0.47
CA SER A 421 17.66 52.06 1.23
C SER A 421 18.83 51.11 1.02
N GLU A 422 19.93 51.62 0.47
CA GLU A 422 21.17 50.87 0.21
C GLU A 422 22.13 50.86 1.42
N ALA A 423 23.36 50.40 1.19
CA ALA A 423 24.53 50.34 2.07
C ALA A 423 24.58 49.12 3.03
N ALA A 424 25.64 48.29 3.00
CA ALA A 424 26.79 48.28 2.07
C ALA A 424 27.48 46.90 1.93
N SER A 425 28.27 46.82 0.86
CA SER A 425 29.40 45.91 0.58
C SER A 425 30.24 45.48 1.80
N ASN A 426 31.00 44.39 1.81
CA ASN A 426 31.56 43.54 0.72
C ASN A 426 31.95 42.16 1.34
N THR A 427 32.32 41.05 0.66
CA THR A 427 32.66 40.68 -0.74
C THR A 427 32.25 39.17 -0.90
N SER A 428 32.46 38.36 -1.95
CA SER A 428 33.36 38.31 -3.12
C SER A 428 32.74 37.54 -4.32
N ARG A 429 33.38 37.70 -5.49
CA ARG A 429 33.52 36.76 -6.62
C ARG A 429 33.91 35.32 -6.20
N ASP A 430 33.70 34.26 -6.99
CA ASP A 430 33.18 34.09 -8.37
C ASP A 430 32.54 32.68 -8.54
N GLN A 431 31.57 32.52 -9.44
CA GLN A 431 31.58 31.55 -10.58
C GLN A 431 30.19 31.47 -11.27
N ALA A 432 30.16 31.15 -12.56
CA ALA A 432 28.98 31.37 -13.41
C ALA A 432 28.02 30.17 -13.56
N GLY A 433 26.74 30.42 -13.30
CA GLY A 433 25.58 30.05 -14.12
C GLY A 433 25.37 28.59 -14.56
N ARG A 434 24.33 27.95 -14.01
CA ARG A 434 23.44 27.04 -14.76
C ARG A 434 21.97 27.40 -14.53
N ARG A 435 21.15 27.27 -15.57
CA ARG A 435 19.70 27.55 -15.54
C ARG A 435 18.90 26.33 -15.11
N ASN A 436 17.82 26.62 -14.38
CA ASN A 436 16.51 25.96 -14.32
C ASN A 436 16.34 24.60 -15.03
N GLY A 437 15.87 23.61 -14.28
CA GLY A 437 15.39 22.31 -14.77
C GLY A 437 14.46 21.65 -13.75
N GLY A 438 13.30 22.27 -13.49
CA GLY A 438 12.32 21.74 -12.54
C GLY A 438 11.60 20.49 -13.04
N ALA A 439 11.77 19.37 -12.36
CA ALA A 439 11.01 18.13 -12.60
C ALA A 439 9.92 17.96 -11.53
N GLY A 440 8.66 18.18 -11.92
CA GLY A 440 7.50 17.95 -11.04
C GLY A 440 7.27 16.47 -10.78
N ASN A 441 7.26 16.05 -9.52
CA ASN A 441 7.20 14.64 -9.13
C ASN A 441 5.75 14.13 -9.09
N ALA A 442 5.18 13.84 -10.26
CA ALA A 442 3.79 13.39 -10.42
C ALA A 442 3.60 11.91 -10.04
N ARG A 443 3.68 11.60 -8.73
CA ARG A 443 3.30 10.29 -8.20
C ARG A 443 1.81 10.04 -8.44
N ARG A 444 1.48 9.12 -9.35
CA ARG A 444 0.10 8.72 -9.66
C ARG A 444 -0.38 7.69 -8.64
N ASN A 445 -1.54 7.94 -8.02
CA ASN A 445 -2.20 6.97 -7.14
C ASN A 445 -2.47 5.66 -7.88
N PHE A 446 -2.16 4.53 -7.22
CA PHE A 446 -2.59 3.20 -7.60
C PHE A 446 -3.05 2.47 -6.32
N TYR A 447 -4.34 2.53 -6.00
CA TYR A 447 -5.07 1.58 -5.12
C TYR A 447 -6.57 1.95 -4.99
N GLU A 448 -7.22 2.28 -6.11
CA GLU A 448 -8.68 2.18 -6.25
C GLU A 448 -8.97 1.85 -7.73
N GLY A 449 -10.03 1.10 -8.03
CA GLY A 449 -10.13 0.42 -9.32
C GLY A 449 -11.51 0.34 -9.94
N GLY A 450 -11.53 0.10 -11.26
CA GLY A 450 -12.71 -0.40 -11.98
C GLY A 450 -13.36 0.57 -12.96
N ALA A 451 -13.33 0.18 -14.24
CA ALA A 451 -14.23 0.58 -15.33
C ALA A 451 -14.21 2.04 -15.88
N ALA A 452 -13.77 2.12 -17.14
CA ALA A 452 -14.30 2.97 -18.22
C ALA A 452 -14.48 4.49 -18.02
N GLY A 453 -13.58 5.29 -18.62
CA GLY A 453 -13.85 6.71 -18.89
C GLY A 453 -12.66 7.55 -19.38
N GLY A 454 -12.53 7.70 -20.70
CA GLY A 454 -11.88 8.83 -21.39
C GLY A 454 -10.55 9.40 -20.84
N ALA A 455 -9.41 8.90 -21.36
CA ALA A 455 -8.11 9.53 -21.21
C ALA A 455 -7.29 9.47 -22.52
N GLU A 456 -7.81 10.07 -23.59
CA GLU A 456 -7.02 10.30 -24.81
C GLU A 456 -5.91 11.33 -24.54
N GLY A 457 -4.65 10.93 -24.72
CA GLY A 457 -3.51 11.80 -24.39
C GLY A 457 -2.12 11.16 -24.43
N GLY A 458 -1.95 10.03 -25.13
CA GLY A 458 -0.67 9.32 -25.23
C GLY A 458 -0.81 8.09 -26.14
N GLY A 459 -0.17 8.12 -27.30
CA GLY A 459 -0.42 7.15 -28.38
C GLY A 459 0.26 5.80 -28.16
N TYR A 460 -0.45 4.82 -27.60
CA TYR A 460 -0.06 3.40 -27.61
C TYR A 460 -0.23 2.75 -28.99
N ALA A 461 0.42 3.31 -30.02
CA ALA A 461 0.30 2.93 -31.41
C ALA A 461 1.28 1.80 -31.80
N GLY A 462 1.02 0.57 -31.32
CA GLY A 462 1.65 -0.66 -31.83
C GLY A 462 3.18 -0.78 -31.69
N GLY A 463 3.82 0.10 -30.92
CA GLY A 463 5.27 0.13 -30.73
C GLY A 463 5.79 -1.12 -30.01
N VAL A 464 6.95 -1.62 -30.44
CA VAL A 464 7.67 -2.65 -29.68
C VAL A 464 8.28 -2.02 -28.43
N PHE A 465 7.78 -2.42 -27.27
CA PHE A 465 8.31 -2.07 -25.96
C PHE A 465 9.79 -2.48 -25.85
N ARG A 466 10.68 -1.51 -25.56
CA ARG A 466 12.14 -1.67 -25.57
C ARG A 466 12.76 -1.04 -24.32
N PRO A 467 12.84 -1.78 -23.20
CA PRO A 467 13.20 -1.18 -21.92
C PRO A 467 14.59 -0.54 -21.89
N LEU A 468 15.62 -1.09 -22.54
CA LEU A 468 16.98 -0.53 -22.48
C LEU A 468 17.29 0.48 -23.59
N THR A 469 16.80 0.26 -24.82
CA THR A 469 17.16 1.09 -26.00
C THR A 469 16.03 2.01 -26.49
N GLY A 470 14.77 1.67 -26.24
CA GLY A 470 13.61 2.52 -26.56
C GLY A 470 13.44 3.68 -25.59
N ASP A 471 12.22 4.17 -25.39
CA ASP A 471 11.96 5.19 -24.36
C ASP A 471 11.14 4.66 -23.16
N ASP A 472 10.69 3.41 -23.22
CA ASP A 472 10.01 2.65 -22.14
C ASP A 472 10.87 2.41 -20.88
N PHE A 473 12.12 2.87 -20.86
CA PHE A 473 13.06 2.65 -19.75
C PHE A 473 12.56 3.18 -18.42
N VAL A 474 11.85 4.32 -18.42
CA VAL A 474 11.36 4.94 -17.18
C VAL A 474 10.31 4.03 -16.54
N ASP A 475 9.25 3.72 -17.28
CA ASP A 475 8.17 2.81 -16.87
C ASP A 475 8.69 1.43 -16.43
N TRP A 476 9.68 0.86 -17.13
CA TRP A 476 10.29 -0.41 -16.75
C TRP A 476 11.18 -0.30 -15.49
N SER A 477 11.94 0.79 -15.33
CA SER A 477 12.75 1.07 -14.13
C SER A 477 11.88 1.32 -12.90
N ASP A 478 10.74 1.98 -13.07
CA ASP A 478 9.83 2.31 -11.97
C ASP A 478 8.95 1.12 -11.60
N ARG A 479 8.51 0.28 -12.55
CA ARG A 479 7.89 -1.02 -12.20
C ARG A 479 8.86 -1.97 -11.47
N LEU A 480 10.18 -1.93 -11.77
CA LEU A 480 11.20 -2.60 -10.95
C LEU A 480 11.34 -1.99 -9.54
N ARG A 481 11.12 -0.67 -9.39
CA ARG A 481 11.08 -0.01 -8.08
C ARG A 481 9.84 -0.43 -7.29
N ASP A 482 8.68 -0.53 -7.92
CA ASP A 482 7.45 -0.96 -7.24
C ASP A 482 7.60 -2.40 -6.74
N VAL A 483 8.28 -3.27 -7.50
CA VAL A 483 8.69 -4.60 -7.02
C VAL A 483 9.66 -4.53 -5.83
N GLU A 484 10.64 -3.64 -5.82
CA GLU A 484 11.53 -3.43 -4.66
C GLU A 484 10.72 -2.98 -3.41
N GLU A 485 9.76 -2.07 -3.56
CA GLU A 485 8.94 -1.56 -2.45
C GLU A 485 7.88 -2.58 -1.97
N MET A 486 7.45 -3.52 -2.83
CA MET A 486 6.61 -4.69 -2.47
C MET A 486 7.37 -5.84 -1.78
N LEU A 487 8.69 -5.93 -1.89
CA LEU A 487 9.46 -7.07 -1.37
C LEU A 487 9.86 -6.87 0.09
N ASP A 488 9.41 -7.74 1.00
CA ASP A 488 9.81 -7.66 2.41
C ASP A 488 11.27 -8.02 2.70
N ARG A 489 11.84 -8.98 1.95
CA ARG A 489 13.17 -9.50 2.27
C ARG A 489 14.26 -8.54 1.81
N PRO A 490 15.15 -8.08 2.70
CA PRO A 490 16.18 -7.11 2.34
C PRO A 490 17.17 -7.68 1.31
N GLU A 491 17.38 -9.00 1.27
CA GLU A 491 18.22 -9.66 0.28
C GLU A 491 17.61 -9.54 -1.12
N LEU A 492 16.32 -9.90 -1.26
CA LEU A 492 15.61 -9.83 -2.55
C LEU A 492 15.47 -8.38 -3.04
N ARG A 493 15.19 -7.44 -2.12
CA ARG A 493 15.22 -5.99 -2.42
C ARG A 493 16.58 -5.55 -2.96
N THR A 494 17.65 -5.94 -2.28
CA THR A 494 19.02 -5.57 -2.67
C THR A 494 19.38 -6.10 -4.06
N GLU A 495 18.97 -7.32 -4.43
CA GLU A 495 19.20 -7.83 -5.79
C GLU A 495 18.35 -7.08 -6.85
N VAL A 496 17.07 -6.78 -6.59
CA VAL A 496 16.24 -5.97 -7.52
C VAL A 496 16.80 -4.56 -7.70
N ALA A 497 17.25 -3.92 -6.61
CA ALA A 497 17.90 -2.61 -6.65
C ALA A 497 19.17 -2.65 -7.52
N ARG A 498 20.04 -3.65 -7.33
CA ARG A 498 21.23 -3.86 -8.16
C ARG A 498 20.88 -4.05 -9.64
N ILE A 499 19.88 -4.88 -9.96
CA ILE A 499 19.44 -5.13 -11.34
C ILE A 499 19.00 -3.82 -12.02
N ARG A 500 18.17 -3.02 -11.34
CA ARG A 500 17.73 -1.71 -11.82
C ARG A 500 18.92 -0.76 -12.02
N ASP A 501 19.88 -0.73 -11.10
CA ASP A 501 21.02 0.18 -11.19
C ASP A 501 22.06 -0.26 -12.24
N ARG A 502 22.21 -1.57 -12.53
CA ARG A 502 22.96 -2.05 -13.72
C ARG A 502 22.23 -1.68 -15.01
N ALA A 503 20.90 -1.79 -15.06
CA ALA A 503 20.13 -1.33 -16.21
C ALA A 503 20.26 0.19 -16.44
N ARG A 504 20.28 1.00 -15.38
CA ARG A 504 20.57 2.45 -15.43
C ARG A 504 21.97 2.74 -15.98
N ALA A 505 22.98 1.96 -15.59
CA ALA A 505 24.34 2.10 -16.12
C ALA A 505 24.40 1.80 -17.63
N VAL A 506 23.86 0.66 -18.07
CA VAL A 506 23.78 0.29 -19.50
C VAL A 506 23.01 1.34 -20.32
N ARG A 507 21.88 1.81 -19.79
CA ARG A 507 21.06 2.87 -20.39
C ARG A 507 21.83 4.18 -20.57
N LEU A 508 22.62 4.58 -19.56
CA LEU A 508 23.46 5.77 -19.59
C LEU A 508 24.61 5.63 -20.58
N GLU A 509 25.25 4.47 -20.66
CA GLU A 509 26.31 4.19 -21.63
C GLU A 509 25.78 4.22 -23.06
N TYR A 510 24.63 3.60 -23.33
CA TYR A 510 23.93 3.68 -24.61
C TYR A 510 23.61 5.13 -25.02
N LYS A 511 22.95 5.92 -24.15
CA LYS A 511 22.61 7.33 -24.44
C LYS A 511 23.85 8.25 -24.50
N ARG A 512 25.01 7.88 -23.91
CA ARG A 512 26.26 8.66 -23.96
C ARG A 512 27.15 8.34 -25.16
N LEU A 513 27.25 7.06 -25.55
CA LEU A 513 28.19 6.58 -26.57
C LEU A 513 27.52 6.31 -27.92
N GLY A 514 26.19 6.18 -27.98
CA GLY A 514 25.44 5.83 -29.19
C GLY A 514 25.63 4.38 -29.68
N GLN A 515 26.56 3.64 -29.08
CA GLN A 515 26.81 2.23 -29.36
C GLN A 515 25.74 1.36 -28.67
N LYS A 516 25.25 0.32 -29.35
CA LYS A 516 24.30 -0.64 -28.77
C LYS A 516 24.88 -1.29 -27.50
N PRO A 517 24.05 -1.65 -26.50
CA PRO A 517 24.50 -2.46 -25.38
C PRO A 517 25.19 -3.76 -25.82
N ASP A 518 26.16 -4.21 -25.03
CA ASP A 518 26.61 -5.60 -25.08
C ASP A 518 25.49 -6.49 -24.51
N TRP A 519 24.82 -7.22 -25.40
CA TRP A 519 23.68 -8.07 -25.04
C TRP A 519 24.06 -9.31 -24.23
N ALA A 520 25.32 -9.76 -24.28
CA ALA A 520 25.82 -10.81 -23.40
C ALA A 520 26.02 -10.26 -21.98
N VAL A 521 26.52 -9.04 -21.82
CA VAL A 521 26.61 -8.34 -20.53
C VAL A 521 25.22 -8.05 -19.96
N VAL A 522 24.26 -7.58 -20.78
CA VAL A 522 22.85 -7.41 -20.36
C VAL A 522 22.23 -8.73 -19.91
N ARG A 523 22.42 -9.81 -20.68
CA ARG A 523 21.91 -11.13 -20.33
C ARG A 523 22.49 -11.62 -18.99
N LEU A 524 23.80 -11.53 -18.81
CA LEU A 524 24.51 -11.99 -17.61
C LEU A 524 24.24 -11.15 -16.35
N GLN A 525 24.11 -9.82 -16.48
CA GLN A 525 24.07 -8.90 -15.32
C GLN A 525 22.68 -8.32 -15.01
N ILE A 526 21.70 -8.49 -15.90
CA ILE A 526 20.34 -7.98 -15.73
C ILE A 526 19.33 -9.12 -15.88
N ALA A 527 19.33 -9.85 -17.01
CA ALA A 527 18.30 -10.86 -17.28
C ALA A 527 18.44 -12.12 -16.40
N THR A 528 19.64 -12.70 -16.27
CA THR A 528 19.87 -13.88 -15.42
C THR A 528 19.58 -13.61 -13.94
N PRO A 529 20.07 -12.52 -13.31
CA PRO A 529 19.70 -12.20 -11.93
C PRO A 529 18.21 -11.91 -11.73
N LEU A 530 17.53 -11.29 -12.72
CA LEU A 530 16.08 -11.06 -12.68
C LEU A 530 15.29 -12.39 -12.69
N ALA A 531 15.73 -13.35 -13.52
CA ALA A 531 15.17 -14.69 -13.54
C ALA A 531 15.45 -15.46 -12.23
N GLU A 532 16.63 -15.31 -11.62
CA GLU A 532 16.94 -15.88 -10.30
C GLU A 532 16.07 -15.32 -9.19
N VAL A 533 15.90 -13.99 -9.12
CA VAL A 533 15.01 -13.35 -8.13
C VAL A 533 13.59 -13.87 -8.29
N ARG A 534 13.07 -13.96 -9.53
CA ARG A 534 11.75 -14.54 -9.82
C ARG A 534 11.63 -16.01 -9.33
N SER A 535 12.66 -16.83 -9.52
CA SER A 535 12.67 -18.23 -9.04
C SER A 535 12.66 -18.31 -7.51
N ARG A 536 13.55 -17.58 -6.83
CA ARG A 536 13.60 -17.50 -5.35
C ARG A 536 12.27 -16.98 -4.77
N LEU A 537 11.63 -16.02 -5.45
CA LEU A 537 10.31 -15.52 -5.08
C LEU A 537 9.19 -16.57 -5.28
N GLY A 538 9.32 -17.43 -6.28
CA GLY A 538 8.44 -18.59 -6.49
C GLY A 538 8.57 -19.65 -5.39
N GLU A 539 9.80 -19.96 -4.94
CA GLU A 539 10.06 -20.86 -3.81
C GLU A 539 9.49 -20.31 -2.50
N GLU A 540 9.68 -19.01 -2.23
CA GLU A 540 9.16 -18.37 -1.01
C GLU A 540 7.64 -18.21 -1.01
N LEU A 541 7.02 -18.02 -2.18
CA LEU A 541 5.58 -18.10 -2.31
C LEU A 541 5.09 -19.52 -1.96
N ALA A 542 5.68 -20.56 -2.56
CA ALA A 542 5.30 -21.95 -2.30
C ALA A 542 5.49 -22.34 -0.82
N ARG A 543 6.57 -21.89 -0.17
CA ARG A 543 6.79 -22.06 1.28
C ARG A 543 5.66 -21.45 2.11
N ARG A 544 5.29 -20.19 1.83
CA ARG A 544 4.22 -19.48 2.56
C ARG A 544 2.86 -20.11 2.33
N GLU A 545 2.50 -20.38 1.07
CA GLU A 545 1.25 -21.06 0.71
C GLU A 545 1.17 -22.44 1.36
N SER A 546 2.27 -23.20 1.42
CA SER A 546 2.29 -24.50 2.13
C SER A 546 2.13 -24.36 3.64
N ASN A 547 2.67 -23.31 4.25
CA ASN A 547 2.61 -23.11 5.70
C ASN A 547 1.25 -22.53 6.16
N GLU A 548 0.57 -21.79 5.29
CA GLU A 548 -0.84 -21.37 5.45
C GLU A 548 -1.80 -22.55 5.25
N ALA A 549 -1.51 -23.43 4.29
CA ALA A 549 -2.23 -24.69 4.07
C ALA A 549 -1.97 -25.79 5.12
N VAL A 550 -1.03 -25.57 6.06
CA VAL A 550 -0.75 -26.45 7.22
C VAL A 550 -1.62 -26.06 8.45
N VAL A 551 -2.80 -25.48 8.19
CA VAL A 551 -3.99 -25.79 8.99
C VAL A 551 -4.69 -26.98 8.34
N PRO A 552 -4.65 -28.19 8.93
CA PRO A 552 -5.46 -29.31 8.46
C PRO A 552 -6.95 -28.94 8.57
N LEU A 553 -7.55 -28.63 7.42
CA LEU A 553 -8.99 -28.69 7.25
C LEU A 553 -9.41 -30.17 7.17
N ASP A 554 -9.23 -30.88 8.28
CA ASP A 554 -9.83 -32.18 8.56
C ASP A 554 -11.35 -32.01 8.70
N ARG A 555 -11.96 -31.76 7.54
CA ARG A 555 -13.37 -31.97 7.25
C ARG A 555 -13.50 -33.10 6.23
N ASP A 556 -12.72 -34.16 6.47
CA ASP A 556 -13.06 -35.50 6.04
C ASP A 556 -14.55 -35.74 6.39
N PRO A 557 -15.43 -35.99 5.40
CA PRO A 557 -16.85 -36.08 5.65
C PRO A 557 -17.12 -37.28 6.56
N VAL A 558 -17.69 -37.04 7.75
CA VAL A 558 -18.02 -38.06 8.75
C VAL A 558 -18.63 -39.28 8.05
N PRO A 559 -17.97 -40.46 8.06
CA PRO A 559 -18.42 -41.58 7.26
C PRO A 559 -19.88 -41.90 7.56
N THR A 560 -20.68 -42.13 6.51
CA THR A 560 -22.16 -42.18 6.58
C THR A 560 -22.72 -43.24 7.54
N LYS A 561 -21.88 -44.16 8.02
CA LYS A 561 -22.18 -45.15 9.07
C LYS A 561 -22.26 -44.55 10.49
N PHE A 562 -21.71 -43.35 10.72
CA PHE A 562 -21.61 -42.70 12.03
C PHE A 562 -22.38 -41.38 12.14
N SER A 563 -22.86 -40.81 11.02
CA SER A 563 -23.59 -39.54 11.01
C SER A 563 -24.86 -39.56 11.87
N GLU A 564 -25.62 -40.67 11.85
CA GLU A 564 -26.76 -40.85 12.77
C GLU A 564 -26.34 -40.98 14.23
N LEU A 565 -25.19 -41.60 14.52
CA LEU A 565 -24.72 -41.82 15.89
C LEU A 565 -24.29 -40.49 16.53
N VAL A 566 -23.57 -39.66 15.76
CA VAL A 566 -23.23 -38.28 16.12
C VAL A 566 -24.48 -37.41 16.26
N ARG A 567 -25.44 -37.53 15.33
CA ARG A 567 -26.72 -36.79 15.42
C ARG A 567 -27.47 -37.14 16.71
N ARG A 568 -27.64 -38.42 17.02
CA ARG A 568 -28.32 -38.88 18.25
C ARG A 568 -27.59 -38.43 19.52
N TYR A 569 -26.25 -38.39 19.50
CA TYR A 569 -25.46 -37.88 20.64
C TYR A 569 -25.77 -36.39 20.93
N TYR A 570 -25.70 -35.52 19.93
CA TYR A 570 -26.06 -34.10 20.11
C TYR A 570 -27.56 -33.90 20.40
N GLU A 571 -28.43 -34.75 19.84
CA GLU A 571 -29.88 -34.73 20.10
C GLU A 571 -30.28 -35.29 21.48
N GLN A 572 -29.37 -35.98 22.18
CA GLN A 572 -29.47 -36.26 23.62
C GLN A 572 -28.88 -35.12 24.46
N LEU A 573 -27.72 -34.57 24.06
CA LEU A 573 -27.06 -33.48 24.79
C LEU A 573 -27.94 -32.21 24.87
N GLY A 574 -28.67 -31.90 23.79
CA GLY A 574 -29.69 -30.84 23.74
C GLY A 574 -31.04 -31.21 24.35
N LYS A 575 -31.14 -32.29 25.14
CA LYS A 575 -32.30 -32.68 25.95
C LYS A 575 -31.95 -32.87 27.42
N SER A 576 -30.83 -32.29 27.85
CA SER A 576 -30.32 -32.30 29.23
C SER A 576 -30.03 -30.89 29.78
N GLU A 577 -30.72 -29.88 29.23
CA GLU A 577 -31.01 -28.59 29.87
C GLU A 577 -32.54 -28.46 30.05
#